data_AF-A0A7C1WVW9-F1
#
_entry.id   AF-A0A7C1WVW9-F1
#
_cell.length_a   1.000
_cell.length_b   1.000
_cell.length_c   1.000
_cell.angle_alpha   90.00
_cell.angle_beta   90.00
_cell.angle_gamma   90.00
#
_symmetry.space_group_name_H-M   'P 1'
#
loop_
_entity.id
_entity.type
_entity.pdbx_description
1 polymer ?
#
loop_
_entity_poly.entity_id
_entity_poly.type
_entity_poly.pdbx_seq_one_letter_code
_entity_poly.pdbx_strand_id
1 'polypeptide(L)'
;MAFINLNKALPYMRALTGCLMLFAASQSAVAFNFTVNDLSDAVDSTPGDGICEATPAAGDCTLRAAIQESNAWPGRDSIHIPASTHTLSLTGDDNNAAAGDLDITEALSIHGASETLSIIDANNIDRAIDIHGVDVQIENLTIQNGSTVGTEGGGIRSVLGKLTIRNATIDSNETTGFGYGGGGIYSAG
;
A
#
# COMPACT_ATOMS: atom_id res chain seq x y z
N MET A 1 -68.66 -52.16 19.51
CA MET A 1 -67.59 -52.22 20.54
C MET A 1 -66.28 -51.94 19.82
N ALA A 2 -65.38 -51.04 20.18
CA ALA A 2 -65.31 -50.00 21.20
C ALA A 2 -64.34 -48.93 20.65
N PHE A 3 -64.35 -47.77 21.30
CA PHE A 3 -63.77 -46.50 20.90
C PHE A 3 -62.23 -46.39 21.05
N ILE A 4 -61.62 -45.55 20.19
CA ILE A 4 -60.57 -44.52 20.44
C ILE A 4 -59.22 -44.98 21.05
N ASN A 5 -58.07 -44.72 20.39
CA ASN A 5 -57.22 -43.58 20.77
C ASN A 5 -56.08 -43.22 19.80
N LEU A 6 -55.80 -41.92 19.84
CA LEU A 6 -54.98 -41.02 19.04
C LEU A 6 -53.47 -41.20 19.22
N ASN A 7 -52.76 -40.63 18.23
CA ASN A 7 -51.48 -39.94 18.33
C ASN A 7 -50.22 -40.76 18.66
N LYS A 8 -49.31 -40.81 17.68
CA LYS A 8 -48.07 -40.02 17.74
C LYS A 8 -47.46 -39.87 16.35
N ALA A 9 -47.47 -38.64 15.87
CA ALA A 9 -46.67 -38.16 14.77
C ALA A 9 -45.20 -38.03 15.21
N LEU A 10 -44.28 -38.31 14.28
CA LEU A 10 -43.05 -37.55 14.04
C LEU A 10 -42.40 -38.11 12.75
N PRO A 11 -42.48 -37.41 11.60
CA PRO A 11 -41.73 -37.79 10.42
C PRO A 11 -40.25 -37.44 10.61
N TYR A 12 -39.39 -38.42 10.29
CA TYR A 12 -37.94 -38.28 10.21
C TYR A 12 -37.57 -37.20 9.19
N MET A 13 -37.37 -35.97 9.66
CA MET A 13 -36.82 -34.90 8.85
C MET A 13 -35.31 -35.13 8.74
N ARG A 14 -34.89 -35.74 7.63
CA ARG A 14 -33.47 -35.84 7.26
C ARG A 14 -32.98 -34.43 6.93
N ALA A 15 -32.28 -33.79 7.86
CA ALA A 15 -31.53 -32.58 7.60
C ALA A 15 -30.42 -32.92 6.60
N LEU A 16 -30.59 -32.52 5.34
CA LEU A 16 -29.53 -32.53 4.36
C LEU A 16 -28.57 -31.39 4.75
N THR A 17 -27.48 -31.71 5.43
CA THR A 17 -26.40 -30.75 5.69
C THR A 17 -25.74 -30.42 4.35
N GLY A 18 -26.25 -29.40 3.67
CA GLY A 18 -25.59 -28.80 2.52
C GLY A 18 -24.31 -28.13 2.99
N CYS A 19 -23.17 -28.82 2.83
CA CYS A 19 -21.86 -28.22 2.95
C CYS A 19 -21.75 -27.17 1.85
N LEU A 20 -22.01 -25.90 2.18
CA LEU A 20 -21.76 -24.76 1.30
C LEU A 20 -20.24 -24.69 1.12
N MET A 21 -19.75 -25.32 0.05
CA MET A 21 -18.36 -25.20 -0.39
C MET A 21 -18.18 -23.74 -0.79
N LEU A 22 -17.56 -22.94 0.09
CA LEU A 22 -16.99 -21.66 -0.31
C LEU A 22 -15.91 -21.98 -1.34
N PHE A 23 -16.24 -21.80 -2.62
CA PHE A 23 -15.23 -21.66 -3.66
C PHE A 23 -14.54 -20.32 -3.40
N ALA A 24 -13.45 -20.34 -2.64
CA ALA A 24 -12.49 -19.26 -2.69
C ALA A 24 -11.94 -19.26 -4.13
N ALA A 25 -12.43 -18.34 -4.96
CA ALA A 25 -11.80 -18.08 -6.23
C ALA A 25 -10.39 -17.59 -5.91
N SER A 26 -9.38 -18.44 -6.14
CA SER A 26 -7.99 -18.00 -6.16
C SER A 26 -7.88 -17.00 -7.30
N GLN A 27 -7.98 -15.71 -6.98
CA GLN A 27 -7.61 -14.66 -7.92
C GLN A 27 -6.13 -14.90 -8.22
N SER A 28 -5.83 -15.15 -9.49
CA SER A 28 -4.45 -15.24 -9.93
C SER A 28 -3.82 -13.88 -9.63
N ALA A 29 -2.75 -13.86 -8.84
CA ALA A 29 -2.00 -12.63 -8.60
C ALA A 29 -1.48 -12.13 -9.96
N VAL A 30 -2.07 -11.05 -10.46
CA VAL A 30 -1.56 -10.30 -11.60
C VAL A 30 -0.56 -9.33 -11.03
N ALA A 31 0.67 -9.34 -11.56
CA ALA A 31 1.71 -8.41 -11.16
C ALA A 31 1.73 -7.24 -12.14
N PHE A 32 1.39 -6.04 -11.67
CA PHE A 32 1.45 -4.82 -12.45
C PHE A 32 2.86 -4.21 -12.44
N ASN A 33 3.18 -3.51 -13.52
CA ASN A 33 4.44 -2.79 -13.69
C ASN A 33 4.13 -1.36 -14.12
N PHE A 34 4.25 -0.42 -13.19
CA PHE A 34 3.99 0.99 -13.45
C PHE A 34 5.31 1.73 -13.66
N THR A 35 5.36 2.64 -14.63
CA THR A 35 6.50 3.55 -14.82
C THR A 35 6.00 4.96 -14.61
N VAL A 36 6.52 5.61 -13.58
CA VAL A 36 6.19 6.99 -13.27
C VAL A 36 6.71 7.88 -14.40
N ASN A 37 5.86 8.76 -14.93
CA ASN A 37 6.21 9.67 -16.02
C ASN A 37 5.75 11.10 -15.77
N ASP A 38 5.00 11.34 -14.69
CA ASP A 38 4.57 12.66 -14.25
C ASP A 38 5.17 12.99 -12.87
N LEU A 39 5.60 14.24 -12.69
CA LEU A 39 6.28 14.71 -11.48
C LEU A 39 5.33 15.35 -10.48
N SER A 40 4.07 15.57 -10.85
CA SER A 40 3.08 16.11 -9.92
C SER A 40 2.76 15.09 -8.82
N ASP A 41 2.31 15.60 -7.68
CA ASP A 41 1.76 14.79 -6.60
C ASP A 41 0.24 14.83 -6.69
N ALA A 42 -0.33 13.86 -7.41
CA ALA A 42 -1.76 13.73 -7.63
C ALA A 42 -2.17 12.27 -7.47
N VAL A 43 -3.37 12.06 -6.93
CA VAL A 43 -4.00 10.74 -6.80
C VAL A 43 -4.32 10.14 -8.17
N ASP A 44 -4.43 8.82 -8.23
CA ASP A 44 -4.97 8.14 -9.39
C ASP A 44 -6.44 8.56 -9.62
N SER A 45 -6.82 8.69 -10.88
CA SER A 45 -8.17 9.10 -11.27
C SER A 45 -9.23 8.03 -10.99
N THR A 46 -8.87 6.74 -11.09
CA THR A 46 -9.73 5.58 -10.86
C THR A 46 -8.95 4.41 -10.22
N PRO A 47 -8.61 4.49 -8.92
CA PRO A 47 -7.86 3.44 -8.23
C PRO A 47 -8.41 2.02 -8.44
N GLY A 48 -7.56 1.10 -8.89
CA GLY A 48 -7.85 -0.32 -9.09
C GLY A 48 -8.40 -0.68 -10.46
N ASP A 49 -8.27 0.18 -11.46
CA ASP A 49 -8.63 -0.15 -12.85
C ASP A 49 -7.46 -0.74 -13.66
N GLY A 50 -6.25 -0.76 -13.09
CA GLY A 50 -5.04 -1.28 -13.69
C GLY A 50 -4.31 -0.27 -14.60
N ILE A 51 -4.73 0.99 -14.59
CA ILE A 51 -4.16 2.08 -15.37
C ILE A 51 -3.67 3.16 -14.41
N CYS A 52 -2.36 3.40 -14.38
CA CYS A 52 -1.82 4.52 -13.61
C CYS A 52 -2.01 5.83 -14.38
N GLU A 53 -2.95 6.68 -13.95
CA GLU A 53 -3.16 8.02 -14.50
C GLU A 53 -3.87 8.96 -13.52
N ALA A 54 -3.29 10.14 -13.29
CA ALA A 54 -3.92 11.18 -12.46
C ALA A 54 -5.06 11.91 -13.17
N THR A 55 -5.01 11.95 -14.51
CA THR A 55 -6.05 12.54 -15.36
C THR A 55 -6.61 11.46 -16.30
N PRO A 56 -7.94 11.27 -16.37
CA PRO A 56 -8.53 10.24 -17.21
C PRO A 56 -8.07 10.32 -18.68
N ALA A 57 -7.57 9.20 -19.18
CA ALA A 57 -7.00 9.01 -20.52
C ALA A 57 -5.80 9.90 -20.89
N ALA A 58 -5.11 10.51 -19.91
CA ALA A 58 -3.92 11.31 -20.17
C ALA A 58 -2.61 10.50 -20.08
N GLY A 59 -2.63 9.37 -19.38
CA GLY A 59 -1.43 8.55 -19.13
C GLY A 59 -0.36 9.25 -18.29
N ASP A 60 -0.75 10.24 -17.49
CA ASP A 60 0.06 10.97 -16.51
C ASP A 60 0.16 10.17 -15.21
N CYS A 61 1.06 9.18 -15.21
CA CYS A 61 1.30 8.32 -14.06
C CYS A 61 2.23 9.03 -13.07
N THR A 62 1.65 9.51 -11.97
CA THR A 62 2.40 10.04 -10.81
C THR A 62 2.87 8.88 -9.92
N LEU A 63 3.81 9.16 -9.00
CA LEU A 63 4.24 8.17 -8.01
C LEU A 63 3.08 7.75 -7.09
N ARG A 64 2.27 8.72 -6.64
CA ARG A 64 1.12 8.48 -5.78
C ARG A 64 0.05 7.64 -6.49
N ALA A 65 -0.27 7.95 -7.74
CA ALA A 65 -1.19 7.16 -8.55
C ALA A 65 -0.70 5.71 -8.72
N ALA A 66 0.59 5.51 -9.02
CA ALA A 66 1.18 4.18 -9.16
C ALA A 66 1.08 3.34 -7.87
N ILE A 67 1.23 3.97 -6.71
CA ILE A 67 1.07 3.31 -5.40
C ILE A 67 -0.41 2.98 -5.13
N GLN A 68 -1.33 3.89 -5.45
CA GLN A 68 -2.76 3.64 -5.30
C GLN A 68 -3.24 2.49 -6.18
N GLU A 69 -2.77 2.41 -7.43
CA GLU A 69 -3.00 1.27 -8.28
C GLU A 69 -2.45 -0.01 -7.67
N SER A 70 -1.18 0.00 -7.24
CA SER A 70 -0.54 -1.19 -6.66
C SER A 70 -1.26 -1.69 -5.39
N ASN A 71 -1.77 -0.78 -4.56
CA ASN A 71 -2.53 -1.10 -3.35
C ASN A 71 -3.88 -1.78 -3.64
N ALA A 72 -4.43 -1.62 -4.85
CA ALA A 72 -5.73 -2.18 -5.21
C ALA A 72 -5.67 -3.65 -5.67
N TRP A 73 -4.46 -4.18 -5.90
CA TRP A 73 -4.27 -5.51 -6.49
C TRP A 73 -3.49 -6.46 -5.56
N PRO A 74 -4.00 -7.68 -5.33
CA PRO A 74 -3.28 -8.65 -4.52
C PRO A 74 -2.08 -9.22 -5.29
N GLY A 75 -0.91 -9.18 -4.67
CA GLY A 75 0.31 -9.68 -5.27
C GLY A 75 1.47 -8.74 -5.04
N ARG A 76 2.61 -9.05 -5.66
CA ARG A 76 3.77 -8.16 -5.67
C ARG A 76 3.79 -7.39 -6.99
N ASP A 77 3.54 -6.09 -6.90
CA ASP A 77 3.66 -5.17 -8.03
C ASP A 77 5.03 -4.50 -8.07
N SER A 78 5.31 -3.80 -9.16
CA SER A 78 6.56 -3.08 -9.37
C SER A 78 6.33 -1.67 -9.89
N ILE A 79 6.99 -0.70 -9.27
CA ILE A 79 7.02 0.71 -9.69
C ILE A 79 8.43 1.07 -10.11
N HIS A 80 8.58 1.60 -11.32
CA HIS A 80 9.83 2.17 -11.81
C HIS A 80 9.78 3.70 -11.76
N ILE A 81 10.77 4.28 -11.10
CA ILE A 81 10.97 5.72 -10.99
C ILE A 81 12.17 6.09 -11.88
N PRO A 82 11.96 6.82 -12.99
CA PRO A 82 13.05 7.36 -13.79
C PRO A 82 13.96 8.31 -12.99
N ALA A 83 14.99 8.84 -13.65
CA ALA A 83 15.87 9.86 -13.07
C ALA A 83 15.13 11.19 -12.89
N SER A 84 14.45 11.35 -11.75
CA SER A 84 13.64 12.50 -11.37
C SER A 84 13.50 12.66 -9.86
N THR A 85 13.11 13.86 -9.42
CA THR A 85 12.69 14.15 -8.05
C THR A 85 11.16 14.24 -8.01
N HIS A 86 10.54 13.41 -7.18
CA HIS A 86 9.10 13.40 -6.90
C HIS A 86 8.87 14.03 -5.53
N THR A 87 8.38 15.27 -5.55
CA THR A 87 8.15 16.05 -4.32
C THR A 87 6.69 15.92 -3.90
N LEU A 88 6.44 15.40 -2.69
CA LEU A 88 5.10 15.32 -2.12
C LEU A 88 4.59 16.72 -1.77
N SER A 89 3.31 16.97 -2.03
CA SER A 89 2.67 18.27 -1.84
C SER A 89 1.24 18.20 -1.33
N LEU A 90 0.57 17.04 -1.44
CA LEU A 90 -0.75 16.84 -0.86
C LEU A 90 -0.63 16.69 0.66
N THR A 91 -1.13 17.66 1.42
CA THR A 91 -1.13 17.61 2.89
C THR A 91 -2.41 16.97 3.42
N GLY A 92 -2.32 16.25 4.53
CA GLY A 92 -3.45 15.60 5.19
C GLY A 92 -3.02 14.24 5.75
N ASP A 93 -3.84 13.67 6.63
CA ASP A 93 -3.61 12.33 7.18
C ASP A 93 -4.56 11.34 6.51
N ASP A 94 -4.05 10.22 6.03
CA ASP A 94 -4.85 9.08 5.58
C ASP A 94 -4.12 7.75 5.81
N ASN A 95 -4.58 6.68 5.15
CA ASN A 95 -3.96 5.34 5.20
C ASN A 95 -4.14 4.64 3.84
N ASN A 96 -4.27 5.40 2.75
CA ASN A 96 -4.48 4.91 1.40
C ASN A 96 -3.72 5.73 0.33
N ALA A 97 -2.66 6.44 0.75
CA ALA A 97 -1.85 7.33 -0.07
C ALA A 97 -2.67 8.42 -0.78
N ALA A 98 -3.76 8.93 -0.22
CA ALA A 98 -4.56 10.00 -0.83
C ALA A 98 -4.00 11.41 -0.56
N ALA A 99 -3.23 11.57 0.51
CA ALA A 99 -2.56 12.77 0.99
C ALA A 99 -1.36 12.36 1.86
N GLY A 100 -0.62 13.34 2.39
CA GLY A 100 0.49 13.11 3.31
C GLY A 100 1.57 12.21 2.73
N ASP A 101 1.95 11.22 3.54
CA ASP A 101 2.87 10.17 3.16
C ASP A 101 2.31 9.23 2.06
N LEU A 102 3.15 8.29 1.62
CA LEU A 102 2.76 7.26 0.66
C LEU A 102 2.51 5.96 1.40
N ASP A 103 1.24 5.66 1.67
CA ASP A 103 0.84 4.38 2.26
C ASP A 103 0.96 3.22 1.27
N ILE A 104 1.63 2.15 1.70
CA ILE A 104 1.77 0.90 0.96
C ILE A 104 1.07 -0.20 1.76
N THR A 105 0.03 -0.78 1.17
CA THR A 105 -0.86 -1.77 1.80
C THR A 105 -0.84 -3.13 1.12
N GLU A 106 -0.18 -3.24 -0.04
CA GLU A 106 0.10 -4.50 -0.74
C GLU A 106 1.60 -4.68 -0.99
N ALA A 107 2.03 -5.91 -1.29
CA ALA A 107 3.45 -6.18 -1.50
C ALA A 107 3.97 -5.40 -2.72
N LEU A 108 5.09 -4.69 -2.55
CA LEU A 108 5.55 -3.75 -3.58
C LEU A 108 7.07 -3.77 -3.74
N SER A 109 7.52 -3.63 -4.98
CA SER A 109 8.92 -3.34 -5.30
C SER A 109 9.04 -1.99 -5.99
N ILE A 110 9.84 -1.08 -5.43
CA ILE A 110 10.08 0.26 -5.97
C ILE A 110 11.53 0.33 -6.43
N HIS A 111 11.73 0.64 -7.71
CA HIS A 111 13.03 0.69 -8.35
C HIS A 111 13.28 2.06 -8.97
N GLY A 112 14.23 2.81 -8.42
CA GLY A 112 14.76 4.01 -9.07
C GLY A 112 15.80 3.69 -10.14
N ALA A 113 16.20 4.73 -10.89
CA ALA A 113 17.28 4.69 -11.87
C ALA A 113 18.67 4.66 -11.20
N SER A 114 18.85 5.42 -10.11
CA SER A 114 20.03 5.36 -9.24
C SER A 114 19.77 6.07 -7.91
N GLU A 115 20.59 5.76 -6.89
CA GLU A 115 20.49 6.39 -5.57
C GLU A 115 20.59 7.92 -5.61
N THR A 116 21.21 8.52 -6.64
CA THR A 116 21.38 9.98 -6.75
C THR A 116 20.47 10.66 -7.76
N LEU A 117 19.76 9.90 -8.60
CA LEU A 117 18.96 10.44 -9.70
C LEU A 117 17.47 10.27 -9.49
N SER A 118 17.04 9.23 -8.76
CA SER A 118 15.64 9.02 -8.40
C SER A 118 15.44 9.39 -6.94
N ILE A 119 14.60 10.39 -6.68
CA ILE A 119 14.42 10.96 -5.35
C ILE A 119 12.93 11.00 -5.02
N ILE A 120 12.55 10.44 -3.88
CA ILE A 120 11.26 10.67 -3.23
C ILE A 120 11.52 11.72 -2.14
N ASP A 121 10.97 12.91 -2.32
CA ASP A 121 11.13 14.03 -1.40
C ASP A 121 9.80 14.29 -0.70
N ALA A 122 9.74 13.98 0.59
CA ALA A 122 8.54 14.19 1.41
C ALA A 122 8.34 15.65 1.82
N ASN A 123 9.21 16.57 1.39
CA ASN A 123 9.01 18.01 1.46
C ASN A 123 8.71 18.55 2.88
N ASN A 124 9.08 17.80 3.91
CA ASN A 124 8.81 18.06 5.32
C ASN A 124 7.30 18.23 5.64
N ILE A 125 6.41 17.70 4.79
CA ILE A 125 4.95 17.81 5.03
C ILE A 125 4.42 16.67 5.90
N ASP A 126 5.04 15.51 5.80
CA ASP A 126 4.72 14.29 6.54
C ASP A 126 5.91 13.31 6.45
N ARG A 127 5.72 12.07 6.87
CA ARG A 127 6.56 10.94 6.50
C ARG A 127 6.66 10.80 4.96
N ALA A 128 7.69 10.12 4.46
CA ALA A 128 7.74 9.80 3.03
C ALA A 128 6.92 8.56 2.66
N ILE A 129 7.14 7.45 3.37
CA ILE A 129 6.51 6.16 3.08
C ILE A 129 6.04 5.49 4.38
N ASP A 130 4.79 5.04 4.40
CA ASP A 130 4.25 4.19 5.46
C ASP A 130 3.85 2.81 4.94
N ILE A 131 4.36 1.74 5.56
CA ILE A 131 4.17 0.36 5.12
C ILE A 131 3.34 -0.40 6.15
N HIS A 132 2.20 -0.93 5.69
CA HIS A 132 1.18 -1.53 6.53
C HIS A 132 1.12 -3.05 6.35
N GLY A 133 1.96 -3.79 7.09
CA GLY A 133 1.83 -5.25 7.21
C GLY A 133 2.25 -6.05 5.98
N VAL A 134 3.02 -5.45 5.08
CA VAL A 134 3.39 -6.04 3.78
C VAL A 134 4.88 -5.97 3.50
N ASP A 135 5.33 -6.83 2.59
CA ASP A 135 6.73 -6.91 2.18
C ASP A 135 7.05 -5.89 1.09
N VAL A 136 7.95 -4.95 1.38
CA VAL A 136 8.35 -3.89 0.45
C VAL A 136 9.85 -3.96 0.14
N GLN A 137 10.20 -3.78 -1.13
CA GLN A 137 11.57 -3.65 -1.59
C GLN A 137 11.78 -2.25 -2.17
N ILE A 138 12.84 -1.57 -1.74
CA ILE A 138 13.21 -0.23 -2.21
C ILE A 138 14.64 -0.30 -2.72
N GLU A 139 14.83 0.01 -3.99
CA GLU A 139 16.13 -0.10 -4.64
C GLU A 139 16.48 1.12 -5.50
N ASN A 140 17.76 1.52 -5.48
CA ASN A 140 18.33 2.50 -6.41
C ASN A 140 17.64 3.88 -6.39
N LEU A 141 17.33 4.42 -5.20
CA LEU A 141 16.73 5.76 -5.04
C LEU A 141 17.11 6.42 -3.71
N THR A 142 16.82 7.70 -3.57
CA THR A 142 16.87 8.43 -2.29
C THR A 142 15.46 8.66 -1.75
N ILE A 143 15.28 8.52 -0.43
CA ILE A 143 14.12 9.02 0.31
C ILE A 143 14.59 10.10 1.28
N GLN A 144 14.02 11.29 1.18
CA GLN A 144 14.46 12.44 1.94
C GLN A 144 13.34 13.33 2.47
N ASN A 145 13.72 14.18 3.43
CA ASN A 145 12.91 15.25 4.00
C ASN A 145 11.55 14.81 4.54
N GLY A 146 11.44 13.56 5.00
CA GLY A 146 10.29 13.10 5.75
C GLY A 146 10.35 13.64 7.18
N SER A 147 9.27 14.25 7.67
CA SER A 147 9.20 14.88 8.98
C SER A 147 7.91 14.49 9.69
N THR A 148 8.05 14.01 10.93
CA THR A 148 6.93 13.54 11.75
C THR A 148 6.98 14.15 13.15
N VAL A 149 5.81 14.30 13.77
CA VAL A 149 5.66 14.76 15.16
C VAL A 149 4.78 13.78 15.92
N GLY A 150 5.31 13.20 17.00
CA GLY A 150 4.51 12.31 17.86
C GLY A 150 4.20 10.94 17.25
N THR A 151 5.00 10.49 16.27
CA THR A 151 4.92 9.19 15.62
C THR A 151 6.31 8.80 15.09
N GLU A 152 6.58 7.51 14.85
CA GLU A 152 7.89 7.03 14.40
C GLU A 152 8.07 7.07 12.88
N GLY A 153 9.33 7.02 12.43
CA GLY A 153 9.66 6.82 11.01
C GLY A 153 9.48 8.09 10.18
N GLY A 154 10.39 9.05 10.26
CA GLY A 154 10.30 10.26 9.44
C GLY A 154 10.42 9.96 7.94
N GLY A 155 11.42 9.17 7.52
CA GLY A 155 11.53 8.75 6.13
C GLY A 155 10.59 7.59 5.85
N ILE A 156 10.82 6.47 6.52
CA ILE A 156 10.05 5.24 6.35
C ILE A 156 9.54 4.72 7.69
N ARG A 157 8.26 4.37 7.74
CA ARG A 157 7.70 3.51 8.79
C ARG A 157 7.30 2.18 8.16
N SER A 158 7.68 1.08 8.81
CA SER A 158 7.27 -0.25 8.39
C SER A 158 6.90 -1.09 9.61
N VAL A 159 5.69 -1.64 9.61
CA VAL A 159 5.21 -2.51 10.68
C VAL A 159 4.69 -3.83 10.11
N LEU A 160 4.97 -4.93 10.80
CA LEU A 160 4.39 -6.25 10.53
C LEU A 160 4.66 -6.80 9.11
N GLY A 161 5.74 -6.37 8.46
CA GLY A 161 6.16 -6.85 7.12
C GLY A 161 7.66 -6.67 6.91
N LYS A 162 8.22 -7.31 5.88
CA LYS A 162 9.65 -7.22 5.59
C LYS A 162 9.97 -6.01 4.72
N LEU A 163 10.77 -5.08 5.26
CA LEU A 163 11.40 -4.02 4.50
C LEU A 163 12.79 -4.45 3.99
N THR A 164 13.02 -4.38 2.68
CA THR A 164 14.34 -4.59 2.07
C THR A 164 14.79 -3.32 1.35
N ILE A 165 15.95 -2.80 1.70
CA ILE A 165 16.53 -1.60 1.09
C ILE A 165 17.87 -1.97 0.45
N ARG A 166 18.09 -1.61 -0.82
CA ARG A 166 19.36 -1.86 -1.53
C ARG A 166 19.78 -0.65 -2.36
N ASN A 167 21.06 -0.27 -2.30
CA ASN A 167 21.60 0.85 -3.08
C ASN A 167 20.70 2.09 -3.00
N ALA A 168 20.27 2.44 -1.79
CA ALA A 168 19.36 3.53 -1.57
C ALA A 168 19.85 4.37 -0.40
N THR A 169 19.57 5.66 -0.47
CA THR A 169 19.96 6.64 0.54
C THR A 169 18.71 7.09 1.29
N ILE A 170 18.76 7.08 2.62
CA ILE A 170 17.70 7.61 3.48
C ILE A 170 18.31 8.80 4.21
N ASP A 171 18.03 10.01 3.73
CA ASP A 171 18.76 11.22 4.15
C ASP A 171 17.82 12.34 4.62
N SER A 172 18.30 13.17 5.54
CA SER A 172 17.58 14.38 5.98
C SER A 172 16.14 14.15 6.44
N ASN A 173 15.85 12.98 7.03
CA ASN A 173 14.54 12.65 7.58
C ASN A 173 14.55 12.77 9.11
N GLU A 174 13.45 13.25 9.70
CA GLU A 174 13.34 13.54 11.12
C GLU A 174 12.02 13.07 11.76
N THR A 175 12.11 12.78 13.06
CA THR A 175 10.97 12.52 13.93
C THR A 175 11.17 13.33 15.20
N THR A 176 10.15 14.05 15.63
CA THR A 176 10.16 14.82 16.88
C THR A 176 9.05 14.35 17.83
N GLY A 177 9.18 14.71 19.12
CA GLY A 177 8.25 14.30 20.18
C GLY A 177 8.86 13.31 21.16
N PHE A 178 8.35 13.30 22.40
CA PHE A 178 8.88 12.44 23.46
C PHE A 178 8.44 10.98 23.27
N GLY A 179 9.40 10.06 23.23
CA GLY A 179 9.13 8.63 23.13
C GLY A 179 9.06 8.08 21.70
N TYR A 180 9.21 8.92 20.69
CA TYR A 180 9.22 8.53 19.28
C TYR A 180 10.65 8.56 18.71
N GLY A 181 10.93 7.69 17.75
CA GLY A 181 12.25 7.55 17.15
C GLY A 181 12.20 7.09 15.70
N GLY A 182 13.38 6.93 15.10
CA GLY A 182 13.48 6.49 13.71
C GLY A 182 13.30 7.60 12.68
N GLY A 183 13.99 8.75 12.86
CA GLY A 183 13.91 9.86 11.90
C GLY A 183 14.14 9.41 10.45
N GLY A 184 15.16 8.59 10.19
CA GLY A 184 15.31 7.90 8.91
C GLY A 184 14.30 6.78 8.71
N ILE A 185 14.40 5.74 9.53
CA ILE A 185 13.59 4.53 9.41
C ILE A 185 13.11 4.10 10.80
N TYR A 186 11.84 3.74 10.89
CA TYR A 186 11.31 2.88 11.93
C TYR A 186 10.81 1.57 11.31
N SER A 187 11.31 0.43 11.78
CA SER A 187 10.88 -0.88 11.33
C SER A 187 10.61 -1.80 12.53
N ALA A 188 9.41 -2.37 12.57
CA ALA A 188 8.97 -3.33 13.58
C ALA A 188 8.34 -4.54 12.88
N GLY A 189 9.19 -5.46 12.42
CA GLY A 189 8.81 -6.66 11.65
C GLY A 189 10.02 -7.56 11.41
#